data_AF-A0A7D8IYM9-F1
#
_entry.id   AF-A0A7D8IYM9-F1
#
_cell.length_a   1.000
_cell.length_b   1.000
_cell.length_c   1.000
_cell.angle_alpha   90.00
_cell.angle_beta   90.00
_cell.angle_gamma   90.00
#
_symmetry.space_group_name_H-M   'P 1'
#
loop_
_entity.id
_entity.type
_entity.pdbx_description
1 polymer ?
#
loop_
_entity_poly.entity_id
_entity_poly.type
_entity_poly.pdbx_seq_one_letter_code
_entity_poly.pdbx_strand_id
1 'polypeptide(L)'
;MHTSIDMGGNDLNSIGVVNGKYGNFDVSVVSNGPVTAGGDIRSTGGWIISRHGRGWMDETHGGGFYMTDNEWIRSLNNKSIYTGGQLKGGSVRSDSDLSAGGVLKLDKTSYAGLGARGEADSSGILVPSGRSKNLEAGRLKYNEALRKHVRVVALLGHSQIANDQLTSNVDHGASGD
;
A
#
# COMPACT_ATOMS: atom_id res chain seq x y z
N MET A 1 66.28 10.79 -10.39
CA MET A 1 65.33 9.82 -10.98
C MET A 1 64.25 10.59 -11.71
N HIS A 2 63.92 10.22 -12.94
CA HIS A 2 62.74 10.77 -13.61
C HIS A 2 61.48 10.27 -12.90
N THR A 3 60.56 11.16 -12.58
CA THR A 3 59.31 10.87 -11.86
C THR A 3 58.14 10.59 -12.80
N SER A 4 58.34 10.75 -14.10
CA SER A 4 57.36 10.53 -15.16
C SER A 4 58.00 9.86 -16.37
N ILE A 5 57.20 9.10 -17.10
CA ILE A 5 57.52 8.54 -18.42
C ILE A 5 56.47 9.11 -19.38
N ASP A 6 56.93 9.73 -20.47
CA ASP A 6 56.07 10.17 -21.57
C ASP A 6 56.18 9.17 -22.72
N MET A 7 55.05 8.76 -23.29
CA MET A 7 54.97 7.80 -24.39
C MET A 7 54.54 8.45 -25.71
N GLY A 8 54.29 9.77 -25.73
CA GLY A 8 53.93 10.50 -26.94
C GLY A 8 52.69 9.97 -27.68
N GLY A 9 51.75 9.36 -26.94
CA GLY A 9 50.54 8.75 -27.51
C GLY A 9 50.70 7.34 -28.07
N ASN A 10 51.86 6.70 -27.91
CA ASN A 10 52.04 5.29 -28.26
C ASN A 10 51.36 4.34 -27.26
N ASP A 11 51.00 3.15 -27.73
CA ASP A 11 50.36 2.11 -26.93
C ASP A 11 51.35 1.32 -26.05
N LEU A 12 50.83 0.76 -24.95
CA LEU A 12 51.49 -0.31 -24.19
C LEU A 12 50.75 -1.63 -24.41
N ASN A 13 51.26 -2.45 -25.34
CA ASN A 13 50.63 -3.71 -25.72
C ASN A 13 51.25 -4.91 -25.00
N SER A 14 50.42 -5.88 -24.60
CA SER A 14 50.83 -7.16 -23.98
C SER A 14 51.63 -7.03 -22.68
N ILE A 15 51.40 -5.98 -21.90
CA ILE A 15 51.96 -5.85 -20.55
C ILE A 15 51.24 -6.80 -19.58
N GLY A 16 51.96 -7.41 -18.64
CA GLY A 16 51.39 -8.36 -17.69
C GLY A 16 50.56 -7.69 -16.58
N VAL A 17 51.22 -6.92 -15.71
CA VAL A 17 50.58 -6.26 -14.57
C VAL A 17 51.06 -4.82 -14.46
N VAL A 18 50.13 -3.90 -14.19
CA VAL A 18 50.42 -2.50 -13.83
C VAL A 18 50.00 -2.27 -12.39
N ASN A 19 50.95 -1.97 -11.52
CA ASN A 19 50.68 -1.62 -10.12
C ASN A 19 50.81 -0.10 -9.95
N GLY A 20 49.71 0.63 -10.16
CA GLY A 20 49.65 2.08 -9.99
C GLY A 20 48.92 2.49 -8.71
N LYS A 21 49.34 3.60 -8.09
CA LYS A 21 48.63 4.17 -6.92
C LYS A 21 47.31 4.87 -7.35
N TYR A 22 47.31 5.46 -8.54
CA TYR A 22 46.16 6.14 -9.14
C TYR A 22 46.13 5.83 -10.64
N GLY A 23 44.93 5.82 -11.23
CA GLY A 23 44.72 5.74 -12.68
C GLY A 23 43.74 6.82 -13.12
N ASN A 24 44.07 7.55 -14.19
CA ASN A 24 43.18 8.51 -14.82
C ASN A 24 42.99 8.07 -16.28
N PHE A 25 41.75 7.76 -16.65
CA PHE A 25 41.38 7.31 -18.00
C PHE A 25 40.48 8.37 -18.64
N ASP A 26 40.90 8.92 -19.77
CA ASP A 26 40.17 10.01 -20.45
C ASP A 26 38.88 9.53 -21.14
N VAL A 27 38.93 8.34 -21.75
CA VAL A 27 37.83 7.82 -22.57
C VAL A 27 37.10 6.66 -21.91
N SER A 28 37.75 5.51 -21.71
CA SER A 28 37.07 4.30 -21.25
C SER A 28 38.01 3.30 -20.58
N VAL A 29 37.41 2.38 -19.83
CA VAL A 29 38.03 1.14 -19.36
C VAL A 29 37.24 -0.01 -19.98
N VAL A 30 37.92 -0.86 -20.75
CA VAL A 30 37.33 -2.06 -21.37
C VAL A 30 38.00 -3.29 -20.80
N SER A 31 37.21 -4.22 -20.25
CA SER A 31 37.68 -5.49 -19.70
C SER A 31 36.89 -6.65 -20.30
N ASN A 32 37.59 -7.71 -20.69
CA ASN A 32 36.97 -8.99 -21.08
C ASN A 32 36.65 -9.90 -19.87
N GLY A 33 37.07 -9.48 -18.67
CA GLY A 33 36.81 -10.15 -17.41
C GLY A 33 36.11 -9.24 -16.40
N PRO A 34 35.93 -9.71 -15.15
CA PRO A 34 35.36 -8.88 -14.09
C PRO A 34 36.25 -7.66 -13.81
N VAL A 35 35.62 -6.60 -13.31
CA VAL A 35 36.30 -5.45 -12.72
C VAL A 35 35.94 -5.44 -11.24
N THR A 36 36.94 -5.58 -10.37
CA THR A 36 36.76 -5.54 -8.91
C THR A 36 37.27 -4.21 -8.38
N ALA A 37 36.37 -3.42 -7.79
CA ALA A 37 36.72 -2.16 -7.12
C ALA A 37 36.71 -2.36 -5.60
N GLY A 38 37.72 -1.84 -4.91
CA GLY A 38 37.79 -1.88 -3.44
C GLY A 38 36.90 -0.85 -2.74
N GLY A 39 36.25 0.05 -3.50
CA GLY A 39 35.35 1.09 -3.00
C GLY A 39 34.20 1.34 -3.96
N ASP A 40 33.50 2.46 -3.77
CA ASP A 40 32.31 2.81 -4.55
C ASP A 40 32.59 3.04 -6.04
N ILE A 41 31.60 2.71 -6.88
CA ILE A 41 31.54 3.12 -8.28
C ILE A 41 30.57 4.29 -8.39
N ARG A 42 31.04 5.44 -8.85
CA ARG A 42 30.23 6.66 -8.95
C ARG A 42 30.28 7.27 -10.35
N SER A 43 29.12 7.62 -10.88
CA SER A 43 28.98 8.47 -12.06
C SER A 43 28.64 9.89 -11.64
N THR A 44 29.26 10.89 -12.27
CA THR A 44 29.02 12.33 -12.00
C THR A 44 28.07 12.99 -13.00
N GLY A 45 27.68 12.28 -14.05
CA GLY A 45 26.78 12.82 -15.09
C GLY A 45 26.16 11.79 -16.04
N GLY A 46 26.62 10.54 -16.01
CA GLY A 46 26.06 9.44 -16.81
C GLY A 46 25.27 8.42 -15.99
N TRP A 47 24.66 7.47 -16.68
CA TRP A 47 23.94 6.34 -16.07
C TRP A 47 24.88 5.21 -15.68
N ILE A 48 24.49 4.42 -14.66
CA ILE A 48 25.03 3.07 -14.48
C ILE A 48 24.13 2.14 -15.27
N ILE A 49 24.70 1.47 -16.27
CA ILE A 49 23.96 0.63 -17.22
C ILE A 49 24.39 -0.82 -17.04
N SER A 50 23.42 -1.72 -16.89
CA SER A 50 23.62 -3.17 -16.94
C SER A 50 23.00 -3.74 -18.22
N ARG A 51 23.51 -4.87 -18.71
CA ARG A 51 23.06 -5.52 -19.95
C ARG A 51 22.90 -7.03 -19.72
N HIS A 52 22.22 -7.70 -20.64
CA HIS A 52 22.14 -9.17 -20.71
C HIS A 52 21.56 -9.84 -19.46
N GLY A 53 20.45 -9.32 -18.93
CA GLY A 53 19.74 -10.00 -17.85
C GLY A 53 20.28 -9.74 -16.44
N ARG A 54 21.27 -8.86 -16.30
CA ARG A 54 21.97 -8.56 -15.04
C ARG A 54 21.53 -7.21 -14.47
N GLY A 55 22.07 -6.88 -13.30
CA GLY A 55 21.76 -5.65 -12.58
C GLY A 55 22.67 -5.49 -11.38
N TRP A 56 22.15 -4.91 -10.30
CA TRP A 56 22.88 -4.83 -9.03
C TRP A 56 22.61 -6.07 -8.19
N MET A 57 23.64 -6.66 -7.60
CA MET A 57 23.51 -7.73 -6.62
C MET A 57 24.44 -7.51 -5.43
N ASP A 58 24.00 -7.97 -4.28
CA ASP A 58 24.82 -8.15 -3.09
C ASP A 58 25.19 -9.65 -2.99
N GLU A 59 26.46 -9.97 -3.15
CA GLU A 59 26.96 -11.36 -3.14
C GLU A 59 26.77 -12.03 -1.77
N THR A 60 27.04 -11.31 -0.68
CA THR A 60 26.95 -11.82 0.69
C THR A 60 25.51 -12.15 1.09
N HIS A 61 24.56 -11.30 0.72
CA HIS A 61 23.15 -11.42 1.11
C HIS A 61 22.28 -12.09 0.04
N GLY A 62 22.81 -12.29 -1.16
CA GLY A 62 22.11 -12.85 -2.31
C GLY A 62 20.88 -12.04 -2.72
N GLY A 63 20.89 -10.73 -2.49
CA GLY A 63 19.81 -9.80 -2.85
C GLY A 63 20.22 -8.90 -4.01
N GLY A 64 19.30 -8.08 -4.51
CA GLY A 64 19.60 -7.19 -5.63
C GLY A 64 18.39 -6.78 -6.46
N PHE A 65 18.66 -6.09 -7.56
CA PHE A 65 17.69 -5.77 -8.59
C PHE A 65 18.20 -6.16 -9.97
N TYR A 66 17.35 -6.80 -10.77
CA TYR A 66 17.70 -7.25 -12.12
C TYR A 66 16.46 -7.25 -13.04
N MET A 67 16.69 -7.42 -14.34
CA MET A 67 15.65 -7.55 -15.36
C MET A 67 16.00 -8.68 -16.31
N THR A 68 15.07 -9.60 -16.59
CA THR A 68 15.23 -10.67 -17.60
C THR A 68 14.29 -10.53 -18.79
N ASP A 69 13.38 -9.55 -18.73
CA ASP A 69 12.48 -9.16 -19.81
C ASP A 69 12.37 -7.63 -19.85
N ASN A 70 11.54 -7.15 -20.77
CA ASN A 70 11.39 -5.73 -21.04
C ASN A 70 10.37 -5.03 -20.13
N GLU A 71 9.68 -5.80 -19.26
CA GLU A 71 8.50 -5.33 -18.54
C GLU A 71 8.79 -5.10 -17.06
N TRP A 72 9.60 -5.96 -16.43
CA TRP A 72 9.72 -6.01 -14.98
C TRP A 72 11.14 -5.81 -14.45
N ILE A 73 11.27 -4.85 -13.53
CA ILE A 73 12.35 -4.85 -12.55
C ILE A 73 11.97 -5.84 -11.46
N ARG A 74 12.90 -6.75 -11.15
CA ARG A 74 12.72 -7.83 -10.18
C ARG A 74 13.66 -7.65 -9.02
N SER A 75 13.18 -8.02 -7.85
CA SER A 75 14.06 -8.26 -6.72
C SER A 75 14.74 -9.63 -6.89
N LEU A 76 16.06 -9.66 -6.77
CA LEU A 76 16.83 -10.89 -6.91
C LEU A 76 16.45 -11.90 -5.81
N ASN A 77 16.31 -13.17 -6.18
CA ASN A 77 15.91 -14.27 -5.29
C ASN A 77 14.58 -14.03 -4.56
N ASN A 78 13.66 -13.29 -5.18
CA ASN A 78 12.34 -12.95 -4.62
C ASN A 78 12.42 -12.26 -3.25
N LYS A 79 13.50 -11.53 -2.97
CA LYS A 79 13.64 -10.78 -1.72
C LYS A 79 12.59 -9.67 -1.65
N SER A 80 12.02 -9.44 -0.46
CA SER A 80 11.12 -8.31 -0.24
C SER A 80 11.87 -6.97 -0.31
N ILE A 81 11.14 -5.89 -0.60
CA ILE A 81 11.67 -4.51 -0.53
C ILE A 81 11.25 -3.90 0.80
N TYR A 82 12.21 -3.52 1.63
CA TYR A 82 11.98 -2.84 2.90
C TYR A 82 12.43 -1.38 2.79
N THR A 83 11.56 -0.44 3.17
CA THR A 83 11.85 0.98 3.17
C THR A 83 11.17 1.65 4.36
N GLY A 84 11.85 2.61 4.99
CA GLY A 84 11.24 3.50 6.00
C GLY A 84 10.49 4.69 5.38
N GLY A 85 10.58 4.88 4.06
CA GLY A 85 9.98 5.99 3.33
C GLY A 85 8.71 5.61 2.57
N GLN A 86 8.17 6.57 1.82
CA GLN A 86 7.02 6.36 0.95
C GLN A 86 7.41 5.64 -0.34
N LEU A 87 6.57 4.72 -0.79
CA LEU A 87 6.59 4.21 -2.16
C LEU A 87 5.66 5.08 -3.01
N LYS A 88 6.19 5.71 -4.06
CA LYS A 88 5.43 6.58 -4.98
C LYS A 88 5.42 5.95 -6.36
N GLY A 89 4.23 5.67 -6.88
CA GLY A 89 4.00 5.12 -8.21
C GLY A 89 2.63 5.52 -8.74
N GLY A 90 2.37 5.29 -10.03
CA GLY A 90 1.06 5.60 -10.63
C GLY A 90 -0.06 4.70 -10.11
N SER A 91 0.21 3.39 -10.04
CA SER A 91 -0.70 2.40 -9.45
C SER A 91 0.10 1.39 -8.63
N VAL A 92 -0.56 0.78 -7.64
CA VAL A 92 -0.01 -0.33 -6.85
C VAL A 92 -0.99 -1.50 -6.96
N ARG A 93 -0.49 -2.65 -7.37
CA ARG A 93 -1.24 -3.90 -7.46
C ARG A 93 -0.60 -4.91 -6.52
N SER A 94 -1.43 -5.54 -5.68
CA SER A 94 -1.10 -6.79 -4.99
C SER A 94 -1.85 -7.92 -5.69
N ASP A 95 -1.20 -9.08 -5.86
CA ASP A 95 -1.88 -10.28 -6.37
C ASP A 95 -2.71 -10.99 -5.28
N SER A 96 -2.57 -10.55 -4.03
CA SER A 96 -3.36 -11.00 -2.88
C SER A 96 -3.67 -9.78 -2.00
N ASP A 97 -3.47 -9.86 -0.69
CA ASP A 97 -3.87 -8.81 0.24
C ASP A 97 -2.92 -7.61 0.21
N LEU A 98 -3.47 -6.43 0.56
CA LEU A 98 -2.71 -5.23 0.90
C LEU A 98 -3.01 -4.89 2.37
N SER A 99 -2.00 -4.96 3.23
CA SER A 99 -2.12 -4.65 4.65
C SER A 99 -1.46 -3.33 5.00
N ALA A 100 -2.13 -2.49 5.79
CA ALA A 100 -1.54 -1.32 6.42
C ALA A 100 -1.54 -1.50 7.94
N GLY A 101 -0.37 -1.35 8.58
CA GLY A 101 -0.27 -1.33 10.04
C GLY A 101 -0.88 -0.07 10.69
N GLY A 102 -1.24 0.94 9.87
CA GLY A 102 -1.90 2.17 10.28
C GLY A 102 -3.07 2.52 9.37
N VAL A 103 -3.29 3.81 9.11
CA VAL A 103 -4.41 4.30 8.30
C VAL A 103 -4.06 4.29 6.81
N LEU A 104 -4.90 3.65 5.99
CA LEU A 104 -4.87 3.79 4.53
C LEU A 104 -5.61 5.07 4.12
N LYS A 105 -4.88 6.09 3.69
CA LYS A 105 -5.45 7.37 3.21
C LYS A 105 -5.78 7.27 1.73
N LEU A 106 -7.02 7.53 1.36
CA LEU A 106 -7.52 7.48 -0.02
C LEU A 106 -8.38 8.72 -0.28
N ASP A 107 -8.16 9.38 -1.42
CA ASP A 107 -9.01 10.52 -1.83
C ASP A 107 -10.40 10.06 -2.29
N LYS A 108 -10.46 8.86 -2.91
CA LYS A 108 -11.68 8.22 -3.40
C LYS A 108 -11.57 6.71 -3.21
N THR A 109 -12.71 6.07 -2.96
CA THR A 109 -12.84 4.61 -2.88
C THR A 109 -13.74 4.12 -4.01
N SER A 110 -13.45 2.93 -4.55
CA SER A 110 -14.24 2.28 -5.59
C SER A 110 -14.24 0.77 -5.37
N TYR A 111 -15.40 0.13 -5.49
CA TYR A 111 -15.60 -1.29 -5.17
C TYR A 111 -16.30 -1.98 -6.35
N ALA A 112 -15.72 -3.06 -6.88
CA ALA A 112 -16.33 -3.88 -7.93
C ALA A 112 -17.08 -5.08 -7.32
N GLY A 113 -18.25 -5.42 -7.86
CA GLY A 113 -18.99 -6.66 -7.50
C GLY A 113 -20.03 -6.54 -6.38
N LEU A 114 -20.24 -5.34 -5.80
CA LEU A 114 -21.41 -5.10 -4.95
C LEU A 114 -22.64 -4.88 -5.84
N GLY A 115 -23.41 -5.94 -6.07
CA GLY A 115 -24.71 -5.82 -6.73
C GLY A 115 -25.61 -4.85 -5.95
N ALA A 116 -25.81 -3.64 -6.47
CA ALA A 116 -26.86 -2.66 -6.15
C ALA A 116 -27.37 -2.56 -4.68
N ARG A 117 -26.54 -2.81 -3.65
CA ARG A 117 -26.99 -2.83 -2.23
C ARG A 117 -25.93 -2.41 -1.20
N GLY A 118 -24.94 -1.63 -1.59
CA GLY A 118 -23.96 -1.06 -0.66
C GLY A 118 -23.77 0.41 -0.93
N GLU A 119 -24.56 1.25 -0.25
CA GLU A 119 -24.24 2.68 -0.13
C GLU A 119 -23.05 2.77 0.82
N ALA A 120 -21.91 3.25 0.32
CA ALA A 120 -20.81 3.64 1.18
C ALA A 120 -21.30 4.80 2.06
N ASP A 121 -21.17 4.68 3.37
CA ASP A 121 -21.31 5.88 4.21
C ASP A 121 -20.15 6.85 3.93
N SER A 122 -20.26 8.07 4.44
CA SER A 122 -19.24 9.12 4.29
C SER A 122 -17.87 8.76 4.88
N SER A 123 -17.71 7.59 5.52
CA SER A 123 -16.45 7.09 6.07
C SER A 123 -15.71 6.13 5.14
N GLY A 124 -16.31 5.75 4.01
CA GLY A 124 -15.66 4.91 2.99
C GLY A 124 -15.33 3.49 3.47
N ILE A 125 -15.89 3.04 4.59
CA ILE A 125 -15.68 1.70 5.15
C ILE A 125 -16.71 0.74 4.52
N LEU A 126 -16.24 -0.41 4.03
CA LEU A 126 -17.09 -1.52 3.60
C LEU A 126 -17.97 -2.00 4.75
N VAL A 127 -19.26 -1.64 4.74
CA VAL A 127 -20.24 -2.25 5.62
C VAL A 127 -21.00 -3.31 4.82
N PRO A 128 -20.88 -4.61 5.15
CA PRO A 128 -21.72 -5.65 4.56
C PRO A 128 -23.18 -5.24 4.75
N SER A 129 -23.97 -5.33 3.67
CA SER A 129 -25.38 -4.95 3.64
C SER A 129 -26.13 -5.59 4.81
N GLY A 130 -26.34 -4.83 5.89
CA GLY A 130 -26.98 -5.32 7.11
C GLY A 130 -26.43 -4.77 8.43
N ARG A 131 -25.25 -4.14 8.47
CA ARG A 131 -24.67 -3.59 9.72
C ARG A 131 -24.55 -2.06 9.82
N SER A 132 -24.90 -1.29 8.79
CA SER A 132 -24.98 0.17 8.89
C SER A 132 -26.43 0.59 9.17
N LYS A 133 -26.81 0.53 10.44
CA LYS A 133 -27.79 1.50 10.94
C LYS A 133 -27.16 2.16 12.15
N ASN A 134 -26.99 3.47 12.05
CA ASN A 134 -26.72 4.41 13.14
C ASN A 134 -25.25 4.74 13.41
N LEU A 135 -24.62 5.49 12.52
CA LEU A 135 -23.66 6.50 12.97
C LEU A 135 -23.65 7.72 12.06
N GLU A 136 -24.75 8.50 12.10
CA GLU A 136 -24.67 9.92 11.77
C GLU A 136 -24.59 10.70 13.09
N ALA A 137 -23.53 11.52 13.21
CA ALA A 137 -23.37 12.59 14.18
C ALA A 137 -24.03 12.35 15.56
N GLY A 138 -23.46 11.43 16.35
CA GLY A 138 -23.63 11.43 17.81
C GLY A 138 -25.01 11.10 18.38
N ARG A 139 -25.98 10.56 17.62
CA ARG A 139 -27.24 10.05 18.19
C ARG A 139 -27.71 8.74 17.53
N LEU A 140 -27.76 7.67 18.31
CA LEU A 140 -28.51 6.45 17.98
C LEU A 140 -30.01 6.81 17.88
N LYS A 141 -30.58 6.78 16.67
CA LYS A 141 -32.03 6.87 16.50
C LYS A 141 -32.65 5.56 17.01
N TYR A 142 -33.24 5.63 18.21
CA TYR A 142 -34.10 4.59 18.77
C TYR A 142 -35.23 4.28 17.76
N ASN A 143 -35.32 3.03 17.31
CA ASN A 143 -36.27 2.58 16.30
C ASN A 143 -37.67 2.41 16.91
N GLU A 144 -38.68 3.11 16.39
CA GLU A 144 -40.07 3.07 16.89
C GLU A 144 -40.71 1.67 16.81
N ALA A 145 -40.16 0.75 16.00
CA ALA A 145 -40.60 -0.64 15.95
C ALA A 145 -40.34 -1.42 17.25
N LEU A 146 -39.41 -0.98 18.11
CA LEU A 146 -39.09 -1.63 19.40
C LEU A 146 -39.96 -1.14 20.57
N ARG A 147 -40.81 -0.11 20.38
CA ARG A 147 -41.74 0.37 21.44
C ARG A 147 -42.75 -0.69 21.89
N LYS A 148 -43.04 -1.71 21.05
CA LYS A 148 -44.07 -2.71 21.40
C LYS A 148 -43.63 -3.75 22.43
N HIS A 149 -42.33 -3.85 22.76
CA HIS A 149 -41.83 -4.87 23.68
C HIS A 149 -40.94 -4.36 24.82
N VAL A 150 -40.55 -3.08 24.84
CA VAL A 150 -39.78 -2.51 25.95
C VAL A 150 -40.72 -1.72 26.86
N ARG A 151 -41.21 -2.37 27.93
CA ARG A 151 -41.73 -1.65 29.10
C ARG A 151 -40.54 -1.03 29.81
N VAL A 152 -40.19 0.22 29.49
CA VAL A 152 -39.35 1.03 30.37
C VAL A 152 -40.22 1.41 31.57
N VAL A 153 -40.15 0.63 32.64
CA VAL A 153 -40.63 1.05 33.95
C VAL A 153 -39.63 2.07 34.47
N ALA A 154 -39.89 3.34 34.23
CA ALA A 154 -39.27 4.41 35.02
C ALA A 154 -40.05 4.49 36.34
N LEU A 155 -39.62 3.72 37.33
CA LEU A 155 -40.05 3.92 38.71
C LEU A 155 -39.17 5.05 39.28
N LEU A 156 -39.77 6.21 39.52
CA LEU A 156 -39.56 7.12 40.66
C LEU A 156 -40.17 8.50 40.34
N GLY A 157 -41.22 8.87 41.08
CA GLY A 157 -41.63 10.27 41.22
C GLY A 157 -43.04 10.65 40.73
N HIS A 158 -44.05 10.27 41.53
CA HIS A 158 -45.34 10.96 41.75
C HIS A 158 -46.36 11.15 40.61
N SER A 159 -47.57 10.67 40.92
CA SER A 159 -48.91 11.18 40.54
C SER A 159 -49.67 10.47 39.42
N GLN A 160 -50.64 9.65 39.87
CA GLN A 160 -51.90 9.20 39.28
C GLN A 160 -52.12 9.30 37.76
N ILE A 161 -52.30 8.14 37.11
CA ILE A 161 -53.33 7.98 36.06
C ILE A 161 -54.10 6.71 36.38
N ALA A 162 -55.37 6.89 36.77
CA ALA A 162 -56.32 5.84 37.08
C ALA A 162 -56.61 4.95 35.86
N ASN A 163 -56.66 3.65 36.10
CA ASN A 163 -56.82 2.59 35.11
C ASN A 163 -58.31 2.38 34.72
N ASP A 164 -59.02 3.46 34.40
CA ASP A 164 -60.49 3.44 34.29
C ASP A 164 -61.06 4.04 32.99
N GLN A 165 -60.25 4.18 31.92
CA GLN A 165 -60.69 4.84 30.66
C GLN A 165 -60.31 4.10 29.37
N LEU A 166 -60.27 2.76 29.36
CA LEU A 166 -59.98 1.99 28.12
C LEU A 166 -61.11 1.09 27.60
N THR A 167 -62.33 1.22 28.10
CA THR A 167 -63.49 0.54 27.50
C THR A 167 -64.71 1.45 27.45
N SER A 168 -64.81 2.28 26.42
CA SER A 168 -66.11 2.77 25.97
C SER A 168 -66.13 2.97 24.45
N ASN A 169 -67.15 2.35 23.84
CA ASN A 169 -67.83 2.73 22.61
C ASN A 169 -67.10 2.52 21.27
N VAL A 170 -67.32 1.34 20.67
CA VAL A 170 -67.88 1.29 19.31
C VAL A 170 -69.05 0.30 19.34
N ASP A 171 -70.25 0.85 19.37
CA ASP A 171 -71.50 0.14 19.10
C ASP A 171 -71.89 0.40 17.64
N HIS A 172 -72.41 -0.63 16.96
CA HIS A 172 -73.50 -0.55 15.97
C HIS A 172 -73.63 -1.86 15.17
N GLY A 173 -74.81 -2.46 15.24
CA GLY A 173 -75.41 -3.16 14.09
C GLY A 173 -76.07 -4.49 14.42
N ALA A 174 -77.38 -4.44 14.71
CA ALA A 174 -78.26 -5.60 14.83
C ALA A 174 -78.71 -6.15 13.45
N SER A 175 -78.72 -7.47 13.30
CA SER A 175 -79.66 -8.32 12.52
C SER A 175 -79.25 -9.78 12.71
N GLY A 176 -80.09 -10.81 12.80
CA GLY A 176 -81.54 -10.99 12.79
C GLY A 176 -81.81 -12.45 13.18
N ASP A 177 -83.08 -12.72 13.51
CA ASP A 177 -83.77 -13.98 13.85
C ASP A 177 -83.43 -14.70 15.18
#